data_AF-A0A923EL16-F1
#
_entry.id   AF-A0A923EL16-F1
#
_cell.length_a   1.000
_cell.length_b   1.000
_cell.length_c   1.000
_cell.angle_alpha   90.00
_cell.angle_beta   90.00
_cell.angle_gamma   90.00
#
_symmetry.space_group_name_H-M   'P 1'
#
loop_
_entity.id
_entity.type
_entity.pdbx_description
1 polymer ?
#
loop_
_entity_poly.entity_id
_entity_poly.type
_entity_poly.pdbx_seq_one_letter_code
_entity_poly.pdbx_strand_id
1 'polypeptide(L)'
;MQGANQEKSTAVFDRETYVKMLIAIARADKENGLSEYRFIRKQAIQLGVNYEKVLRNTDKDFEIGTQRVSRLTALRVLKDAIMIVSMDGNFTLPEKQKLYAYAEKLDIPRTDVDELEILVGQLKDLDQRWKELVAGHPDE
;
A
#
# COMPACT_ATOMS: atom_id res chain seq x y z
N MET A 1 -27.09 23.58 18.38
CA MET A 1 -25.64 23.49 18.12
C MET A 1 -25.23 22.02 18.17
N GLN A 2 -25.42 21.30 17.07
CA GLN A 2 -24.98 19.92 16.87
C GLN A 2 -24.36 19.90 15.48
N GLY A 3 -23.04 19.86 15.40
CA GLY A 3 -22.34 19.98 14.12
C GLY A 3 -20.82 19.92 14.20
N ALA A 4 -20.23 20.17 15.38
CA ALA A 4 -18.77 20.23 15.52
C ALA A 4 -18.08 18.89 15.82
N ASN A 5 -18.81 17.76 15.92
CA ASN A 5 -18.24 16.50 16.42
C ASN A 5 -18.20 15.34 15.40
N GLN A 6 -18.61 15.56 14.14
CA GLN A 6 -18.55 14.55 13.08
C GLN A 6 -17.29 14.64 12.20
N GLU A 7 -16.54 15.75 12.23
CA GLU A 7 -15.36 15.94 11.38
C GLU A 7 -14.06 15.29 11.92
N LYS A 8 -14.03 14.86 13.19
CA LYS A 8 -12.80 14.32 13.79
C LYS A 8 -12.54 12.83 13.51
N SER A 9 -13.49 12.11 12.92
CA SER A 9 -13.39 10.66 12.74
C SER A 9 -12.72 10.21 11.43
N THR A 10 -12.36 11.12 10.53
CA THR A 10 -11.80 10.80 9.21
C THR A 10 -10.28 10.63 9.18
N ALA A 11 -9.59 10.86 10.31
CA ALA A 11 -8.11 10.92 10.38
C ALA A 11 -7.43 9.72 11.04
N VAL A 12 -8.17 8.80 11.67
CA VAL A 12 -7.54 7.68 12.38
C VAL A 12 -7.06 6.63 11.37
N PHE A 13 -5.76 6.33 11.42
CA PHE A 13 -5.16 5.26 10.62
C PHE A 13 -5.49 3.90 11.24
N ASP A 14 -6.15 3.02 10.48
CA ASP A 14 -6.46 1.66 10.92
C ASP A 14 -5.38 0.70 10.43
N ARG A 15 -4.49 0.33 11.35
CA ARG A 15 -3.31 -0.50 11.05
C ARG A 15 -3.69 -1.92 10.68
N GLU A 16 -4.66 -2.53 11.36
CA GLU A 16 -5.06 -3.90 11.06
C GLU A 16 -5.79 -3.97 9.73
N THR A 17 -6.72 -3.05 9.47
CA THR A 17 -7.45 -2.99 8.21
C THR A 17 -6.54 -2.68 7.03
N TYR A 18 -5.56 -1.79 7.21
CA TYR A 18 -4.49 -1.56 6.23
C TYR A 18 -3.74 -2.86 5.88
N VAL A 19 -3.29 -3.64 6.88
CA VAL A 19 -2.57 -4.90 6.62
C VAL A 19 -3.48 -5.93 5.93
N LYS A 20 -4.76 -6.03 6.32
CA LYS A 20 -5.74 -6.90 5.65
C LYS A 20 -5.90 -6.55 4.18
N MET A 21 -6.02 -5.26 3.87
CA MET A 21 -6.13 -4.79 2.49
C MET A 21 -4.89 -5.12 1.67
N LEU A 22 -3.68 -4.93 2.21
CA LEU A 22 -2.45 -5.32 1.49
C LEU A 22 -2.38 -6.83 1.24
N ILE A 23 -2.79 -7.66 2.20
CA ILE A 23 -2.86 -9.12 2.02
C ILE A 23 -3.86 -9.49 0.92
N ALA A 24 -5.01 -8.82 0.87
CA ALA A 24 -6.01 -9.06 -0.16
C ALA A 24 -5.52 -8.70 -1.57
N ILE A 25 -4.83 -7.56 -1.70
CA ILE A 25 -4.15 -7.17 -2.96
C ILE A 25 -3.14 -8.24 -3.35
N ALA A 26 -2.29 -8.66 -2.40
CA ALA A 26 -1.26 -9.66 -2.67
C ALA A 26 -1.84 -11.00 -3.11
N ARG A 27 -2.97 -11.42 -2.55
CA ARG A 27 -3.66 -12.67 -2.91
C ARG A 27 -4.39 -12.61 -4.25
N ALA A 28 -4.87 -11.43 -4.64
CA ALA A 28 -5.59 -11.24 -5.89
C ALA A 28 -4.68 -11.44 -7.11
N ASP A 29 -3.39 -11.17 -6.97
CA ASP A 29 -2.40 -11.44 -8.00
C ASP A 29 -1.72 -12.80 -7.81
N LYS A 30 -1.75 -13.65 -8.84
CA LYS A 30 -1.14 -14.98 -8.80
C LYS A 30 0.38 -14.93 -8.99
N GLU A 31 0.89 -13.83 -9.51
CA GLU A 31 2.32 -13.64 -9.76
C GLU A 31 3.08 -13.17 -8.50
N ASN A 32 2.35 -12.70 -7.49
CA ASN A 32 2.95 -12.30 -6.22
C ASN A 32 3.58 -13.50 -5.50
N GLY A 33 4.87 -13.38 -5.21
CA GLY A 33 5.70 -14.36 -4.56
C GLY A 33 6.16 -13.93 -3.16
N LEU A 34 7.27 -14.51 -2.73
CA LEU A 34 7.77 -14.31 -1.37
C LEU A 34 8.20 -12.85 -1.08
N SER A 35 8.62 -12.10 -2.09
CA SER A 35 9.05 -10.70 -1.97
C SER A 35 7.92 -9.79 -1.47
N GLU A 36 6.73 -9.92 -2.07
CA GLU A 36 5.59 -9.06 -1.79
C GLU A 36 5.04 -9.35 -0.39
N TYR A 37 4.91 -10.64 -0.02
CA TYR A 37 4.52 -11.02 1.33
C TYR A 37 5.55 -10.62 2.39
N ARG A 38 6.86 -10.65 2.08
CA ARG A 38 7.92 -10.12 2.97
C ARG A 38 7.78 -8.62 3.17
N PHE A 39 7.47 -7.87 2.13
CA PHE A 39 7.22 -6.43 2.24
C PHE A 39 6.02 -6.14 3.15
N ILE A 40 4.89 -6.83 2.94
CA ILE A 40 3.70 -6.66 3.78
C ILE A 40 4.00 -7.01 5.24
N ARG A 41 4.76 -8.09 5.48
CA ARG A 41 5.21 -8.47 6.82
C ARG A 41 6.06 -7.38 7.46
N LYS A 42 6.98 -6.76 6.72
CA LYS A 42 7.78 -5.63 7.19
C LYS A 42 6.87 -4.44 7.58
N GLN A 43 5.88 -4.12 6.76
CA GLN A 43 4.92 -3.06 7.06
C GLN A 43 4.11 -3.36 8.34
N ALA A 44 3.64 -4.59 8.52
CA ALA A 44 2.91 -5.00 9.72
C ALA A 44 3.76 -4.88 10.99
N ILE A 45 5.02 -5.34 10.95
CA ILE A 45 5.97 -5.25 12.07
C ILE A 45 6.20 -3.79 12.47
N GLN A 46 6.44 -2.90 11.50
CA GLN A 46 6.65 -1.47 11.76
C GLN A 46 5.45 -0.80 12.45
N LEU A 47 4.24 -1.32 12.23
CA LEU A 47 3.00 -0.80 12.79
C LEU A 47 2.60 -1.48 14.12
N GLY A 48 3.37 -2.46 14.58
CA GLY A 48 3.05 -3.28 15.76
C GLY A 48 1.88 -4.25 15.53
N VAL A 49 1.59 -4.60 14.28
CA VAL A 49 0.50 -5.52 13.91
C VAL A 49 1.05 -6.95 13.80
N ASN A 50 0.37 -7.91 14.43
CA ASN A 50 0.73 -9.32 14.32
C ASN A 50 0.35 -9.87 12.93
N TYR A 51 1.32 -9.85 12.02
CA TYR A 51 1.15 -10.30 10.63
C TYR A 51 0.59 -11.72 10.53
N GLU A 52 1.11 -12.68 11.29
CA GLU A 52 0.69 -14.09 11.21
C GLU A 52 -0.78 -14.26 11.61
N LYS A 53 -1.20 -13.54 12.67
CA LYS A 53 -2.61 -13.53 13.10
C LYS A 53 -3.50 -12.92 12.04
N VAL A 54 -3.11 -11.77 11.47
CA VAL A 54 -3.90 -11.11 10.43
C VAL A 54 -3.97 -11.98 9.16
N LEU A 55 -2.85 -12.54 8.69
CA LEU A 55 -2.82 -13.41 7.51
C LEU A 55 -3.75 -14.62 7.62
N ARG A 56 -3.81 -15.26 8.80
CA ARG A 56 -4.70 -16.39 9.06
C ARG A 56 -6.18 -15.98 9.15
N ASN A 57 -6.45 -14.81 9.72
CA ASN A 57 -7.80 -14.33 9.99
C ASN A 57 -8.41 -13.50 8.85
N THR A 58 -7.60 -13.01 7.91
CA THR A 58 -8.09 -12.34 6.71
C THR A 58 -8.83 -13.37 5.88
N ASP A 59 -10.14 -13.15 5.76
CA ASP A 59 -11.03 -13.94 4.92
C ASP A 59 -10.43 -14.09 3.52
N LYS A 60 -10.56 -15.27 2.93
CA LYS A 60 -10.14 -15.52 1.54
C LYS A 60 -10.95 -14.67 0.57
N ASP A 61 -12.19 -14.35 0.96
CA ASP A 61 -13.11 -13.54 0.18
C ASP A 61 -13.11 -12.06 0.64
N PHE A 62 -12.10 -11.64 1.40
CA PHE A 62 -11.98 -10.23 1.80
C PHE A 62 -11.76 -9.35 0.56
N GLU A 63 -12.71 -8.47 0.29
CA GLU A 63 -12.62 -7.47 -0.76
C GLU A 63 -12.29 -6.08 -0.23
N ILE A 64 -11.47 -5.34 -0.99
CA ILE A 64 -11.25 -3.90 -0.77
C ILE A 64 -12.58 -3.16 -0.94
N GLY A 65 -12.83 -2.15 -0.11
CA GLY A 65 -14.07 -1.37 -0.13
C GLY A 65 -15.21 -1.96 0.72
N THR A 66 -15.07 -3.18 1.25
CA THR A 66 -16.05 -3.77 2.19
C THR A 66 -16.13 -3.02 3.53
N GLN A 67 -15.07 -2.28 3.88
CA GLN A 67 -14.99 -1.48 5.08
C GLN A 67 -14.64 -0.04 4.72
N ARG A 68 -15.38 0.92 5.29
CA ARG A 68 -15.05 2.34 5.15
C ARG A 68 -13.80 2.65 5.95
N VAL A 69 -12.79 3.18 5.29
CA VAL A 69 -11.53 3.59 5.92
C VAL A 69 -11.31 5.09 5.79
N SER A 70 -10.41 5.64 6.60
CA SER A 70 -9.94 7.02 6.45
C SER A 70 -9.19 7.20 5.12
N ARG A 71 -9.22 8.43 4.58
CA ARG A 71 -8.43 8.80 3.39
C ARG A 71 -6.94 8.50 3.57
N LEU A 72 -6.41 8.74 4.78
CA LEU A 72 -5.04 8.39 5.14
C LEU A 72 -4.76 6.89 4.96
N THR A 73 -5.64 6.04 5.48
CA THR A 73 -5.53 4.58 5.33
C THR A 73 -5.62 4.18 3.86
N ALA A 74 -6.59 4.71 3.11
CA ALA A 74 -6.78 4.42 1.69
C ALA A 74 -5.55 4.79 0.85
N LEU A 75 -5.04 6.02 0.99
CA LEU A 75 -3.84 6.48 0.27
C LEU A 75 -2.61 5.67 0.66
N ARG A 76 -2.50 5.24 1.93
CA ARG A 76 -1.40 4.39 2.36
C ARG A 76 -1.47 2.99 1.74
N VAL A 77 -2.67 2.40 1.66
CA VAL A 77 -2.90 1.13 0.96
C VAL A 77 -2.50 1.26 -0.51
N LEU A 78 -2.98 2.29 -1.21
CA LEU A 78 -2.69 2.50 -2.63
C LEU A 78 -1.19 2.73 -2.90
N LYS A 79 -0.53 3.57 -2.09
CA LYS A 79 0.90 3.81 -2.17
C LYS A 79 1.71 2.50 -2.02
N ASP A 80 1.39 1.70 -1.02
CA ASP A 80 2.12 0.46 -0.75
C ASP A 80 1.71 -0.66 -1.74
N ALA A 81 0.52 -0.59 -2.33
CA ALA A 81 0.11 -1.45 -3.44
C ALA A 81 0.91 -1.13 -4.72
N ILE A 82 1.13 0.15 -5.06
CA ILE A 82 2.04 0.55 -6.14
C ILE A 82 3.45 0.01 -5.88
N MET A 83 3.96 0.12 -4.65
CA MET A 83 5.26 -0.45 -4.28
C MET A 83 5.34 -1.95 -4.53
N ILE A 84 4.28 -2.71 -4.19
CA ILE A 84 4.19 -4.17 -4.39
C ILE A 84 4.23 -4.53 -5.87
N VAL A 85 3.33 -3.95 -6.67
CA VAL A 85 3.19 -4.30 -8.11
C VAL A 85 4.34 -3.77 -8.97
N SER A 86 5.32 -3.10 -8.38
CA SER A 86 6.48 -2.57 -9.11
C SER A 86 7.80 -3.08 -8.54
N MET A 87 7.77 -4.13 -7.71
CA MET A 87 8.97 -4.75 -7.12
C MET A 87 9.84 -5.45 -8.16
N ASP A 88 9.23 -6.00 -9.20
CA ASP A 88 9.90 -6.60 -10.36
C ASP A 88 10.49 -5.56 -11.32
N GLY A 89 10.26 -4.27 -11.05
CA GLY A 89 10.77 -3.14 -11.85
C GLY A 89 9.86 -2.74 -13.00
N ASN A 90 8.68 -3.36 -13.15
CA ASN A 90 7.72 -3.00 -14.18
C ASN A 90 6.41 -2.55 -13.55
N PHE A 91 5.80 -1.49 -14.08
CA PHE A 91 4.44 -1.10 -13.70
C PHE A 91 3.59 -1.01 -14.95
N THR A 92 2.91 -2.11 -15.23
CA THR A 92 2.21 -2.33 -16.49
C THR A 92 0.83 -1.68 -16.49
N LEU A 93 0.30 -1.43 -17.70
CA LEU A 93 -1.05 -0.88 -17.85
C LEU A 93 -2.14 -1.73 -17.15
N PRO A 94 -2.12 -3.08 -17.19
CA PRO A 94 -3.05 -3.90 -16.41
C PRO A 94 -2.97 -3.68 -14.90
N GLU A 95 -1.78 -3.56 -14.33
CA GLU A 95 -1.60 -3.29 -12.89
C GLU A 95 -2.12 -1.91 -12.51
N LYS A 96 -1.87 -0.91 -13.38
CA LYS A 96 -2.42 0.43 -13.22
C LYS A 96 -3.95 0.44 -13.26
N GLN A 97 -4.56 -0.36 -14.15
CA GLN A 97 -6.02 -0.52 -14.17
C GLN A 97 -6.55 -1.18 -12.89
N LYS A 98 -5.88 -2.21 -12.35
CA LYS A 98 -6.25 -2.82 -11.06
C LYS A 98 -6.20 -1.80 -9.92
N LEU A 99 -5.17 -0.97 -9.87
CA LEU A 99 -5.05 0.08 -8.85
C LEU A 99 -6.16 1.14 -8.94
N TYR A 100 -6.54 1.55 -10.14
CA TYR A 100 -7.69 2.45 -10.30
C TYR A 100 -8.99 1.83 -9.82
N ALA A 101 -9.19 0.52 -10.02
CA ALA A 101 -10.36 -0.18 -9.48
C ALA A 101 -10.34 -0.21 -7.94
N TYR A 102 -9.16 -0.41 -7.32
CA TYR A 102 -9.03 -0.31 -5.87
C TYR A 102 -9.27 1.11 -5.35
N ALA A 103 -8.77 2.13 -6.05
CA ALA A 103 -8.97 3.52 -5.70
C ALA A 103 -10.46 3.91 -5.76
N GLU A 104 -11.18 3.47 -6.79
CA GLU A 104 -12.63 3.65 -6.90
C GLU A 104 -13.37 3.01 -5.71
N LYS A 105 -13.03 1.77 -5.36
CA LYS A 105 -13.60 1.09 -4.17
C LYS A 105 -13.26 1.79 -2.84
N LEU A 106 -12.21 2.59 -2.80
CA LEU A 106 -11.76 3.34 -1.62
C LEU A 106 -12.18 4.82 -1.63
N ASP A 107 -12.98 5.24 -2.62
CA ASP A 107 -13.40 6.64 -2.81
C ASP A 107 -12.20 7.60 -2.97
N ILE A 108 -11.19 7.16 -3.73
CA ILE A 108 -9.99 7.93 -4.07
C ILE A 108 -9.99 8.29 -5.56
N PRO A 109 -9.90 9.58 -5.92
CA PRO A 109 -9.78 10.02 -7.31
C PRO A 109 -8.58 9.41 -8.04
N ARG A 110 -8.71 9.13 -9.34
CA ARG A 110 -7.61 8.63 -10.17
C ARG A 110 -6.41 9.56 -10.21
N THR A 111 -6.64 10.87 -10.16
CA THR A 111 -5.58 11.89 -10.09
C THR A 111 -4.67 11.71 -8.87
N ASP A 112 -5.22 11.26 -7.74
CA ASP A 112 -4.42 10.99 -6.55
C ASP A 112 -3.57 9.73 -6.73
N VAL A 113 -4.06 8.74 -7.49
CA VAL A 113 -3.30 7.53 -7.82
C VAL A 113 -2.14 7.87 -8.75
N ASP A 114 -2.37 8.72 -9.76
CA ASP A 114 -1.32 9.20 -10.66
C ASP A 114 -0.23 9.98 -9.90
N GLU A 115 -0.63 10.85 -8.96
CA GLU A 115 0.33 11.55 -8.09
C GLU A 115 1.10 10.58 -7.18
N LEU A 116 0.40 9.59 -6.60
CA LEU A 116 1.06 8.56 -5.79
C LEU A 116 2.08 7.75 -6.58
N GLU A 117 1.81 7.45 -7.86
CA GLU A 117 2.74 6.75 -8.74
C GLU A 117 4.04 7.56 -8.92
N ILE A 118 3.91 8.87 -9.17
CA ILE A 118 5.07 9.78 -9.29
C ILE A 118 5.86 9.79 -7.98
N LEU A 119 5.20 9.96 -6.84
CA LEU A 119 5.84 9.99 -5.52
C LEU A 119 6.55 8.67 -5.19
N VAL A 120 5.95 7.53 -5.55
CA VAL A 120 6.57 6.21 -5.38
C VAL A 120 7.80 6.07 -6.26
N GLY A 121 7.75 6.52 -7.51
CA GLY A 121 8.92 6.57 -8.39
C GLY A 121 10.08 7.36 -7.76
N GLN A 122 9.80 8.59 -7.30
CA GLN A 122 10.79 9.43 -6.63
C GLN A 122 11.38 8.80 -5.37
N LEU A 123 10.56 8.08 -4.58
CA LEU A 123 11.03 7.35 -3.40
C LEU A 123 12.01 6.24 -3.78
N LYS A 124 11.74 5.51 -4.87
CA LYS A 124 12.64 4.46 -5.36
C LYS A 124 13.96 5.03 -5.87
N ASP A 125 13.89 6.12 -6.63
CA ASP A 125 15.09 6.81 -7.12
C ASP A 125 15.97 7.30 -5.96
N LEU A 126 15.33 7.82 -4.90
CA LEU A 126 16.04 8.24 -3.69
C LEU A 126 16.69 7.06 -2.94
N ASP A 127 15.97 5.93 -2.81
CA ASP A 127 16.51 4.71 -2.19
C ASP A 127 17.70 4.14 -2.99
N GLN A 128 17.62 4.20 -4.33
CA GLN A 128 18.71 3.78 -5.20
C GLN A 128 19.94 4.67 -5.04
N ARG A 129 19.76 6.00 -5.08
CA ARG A 129 20.85 6.97 -4.84
C ARG A 129 21.47 6.80 -3.45
N TRP A 130 20.66 6.48 -2.45
CA TRP A 130 21.17 6.18 -1.10
C TRP A 130 22.05 4.93 -1.10
N LYS A 131 21.65 3.84 -1.77
CA LYS A 131 22.46 2.62 -1.88
C LYS A 131 23.80 2.88 -2.56
N GLU A 132 23.80 3.67 -3.63
CA GLU A 132 25.02 4.09 -4.33
C GLU A 132 25.95 4.88 -3.40
N LEU A 133 25.40 5.85 -2.66
CA LEU A 133 26.17 6.64 -1.71
C LEU A 133 26.79 5.78 -0.59
N VAL A 134 26.04 4.79 -0.07
CA VAL A 134 26.51 3.90 1.00
C VAL A 134 27.52 2.86 0.49
N ALA A 135 27.39 2.40 -0.76
CA ALA A 135 28.34 1.47 -1.37
C ALA A 135 29.76 2.07 -1.49
N GLY A 136 29.85 3.41 -1.45
CA GLY A 136 31.10 4.14 -1.64
C GLY A 136 31.56 4.11 -3.09
N HIS A 137 32.57 4.93 -3.40
CA HIS A 137 33.27 4.86 -4.68
C HIS A 137 34.47 3.93 -4.47
N PRO A 138 34.46 2.69 -4.99
CA PRO A 138 35.56 1.74 -4.77
C PRO A 138 36.90 2.17 -5.40
N ASP A 139 36.94 3.28 -6.15
CA ASP A 139 38.10 3.76 -6.91
C ASP A 139 38.60 5.17 -6.52
N GLU A 140 38.33 5.64 -5.29
CA GLU A 140 39.04 6.78 -4.65
C GLU A 140 39.86 6.32 -3.43
#